data_AF-A0AAV5M3C7-F1
#
_entry.id   AF-A0AAV5M3C7-F1
#
_cell.length_a   1.000
_cell.length_b   1.000
_cell.length_c   1.000
_cell.angle_alpha   90.00
_cell.angle_beta   90.00
_cell.angle_gamma   90.00
#
_symmetry.space_group_name_H-M   'P 1'
#
loop_
_entity.id
_entity.type
_entity.pdbx_description
1 polymer ?
#
loop_
_entity_poly.entity_id
_entity_poly.type
_entity_poly.pdbx_seq_one_letter_code
_entity_poly.pdbx_strand_id
1 'polypeptide(L)'
;MLRLFSPRKTTLLFVIRDKTKTPLEYLEPVLRVDIQKIWDSVRKPPAHIDTPLSDFFNVEITALPSYEEKEEQFKEQVVQLRQQFFNSISPGGLDGDRRVVVPASGFSFSAQQIWKIIKENKDLDLPAHKVMVANVRCEEIADEKFCGLTSDEAWIELEEAVQSGPVPDFGRKLSSILDTYFSKYDMEAIYFDERVRNAKRQQLESKVFDFVYPAYTKLLGHLRSKALEDFKSRLEEMLNKGEEFAASVPTCTNSCLVEFDRGCEGNSIFVSYETSFPMLIIFIFC
;
A
#
# COMPACT_ATOMS: atom_id res chain seq x y z
N MET A 1 -4.59 0.39 -18.67
CA MET A 1 -4.17 0.46 -20.10
C MET A 1 -5.24 1.18 -20.92
N LEU A 2 -4.87 2.24 -21.66
CA LEU A 2 -5.81 3.06 -22.44
C LEU A 2 -6.52 2.23 -23.52
N ARG A 3 -7.83 2.06 -23.39
CA ARG A 3 -8.69 1.46 -24.43
C ARG A 3 -9.28 2.59 -25.26
N LEU A 4 -8.61 2.92 -26.36
CA LEU A 4 -9.13 3.87 -27.34
C LEU A 4 -10.20 3.14 -28.15
N PHE A 5 -11.46 3.54 -27.97
CA PHE A 5 -12.58 2.99 -28.74
C PHE A 5 -12.45 3.45 -30.21
N SER A 6 -12.73 2.53 -31.14
CA SER A 6 -12.80 2.65 -32.62
C SER A 6 -13.23 4.03 -33.16
N PRO A 7 -12.87 4.46 -34.39
CA PRO A 7 -12.62 5.85 -34.79
C PRO A 7 -13.90 6.69 -34.69
N ARG A 8 -14.09 7.30 -33.52
CA ARG A 8 -15.16 8.24 -33.24
C ARG A 8 -14.49 9.49 -32.72
N LYS A 9 -14.46 10.54 -33.55
CA LYS A 9 -14.11 11.86 -33.02
C LYS A 9 -15.22 12.30 -32.09
N THR A 10 -14.86 12.56 -30.84
CA THR A 10 -15.79 13.08 -29.82
C THR A 10 -15.54 14.57 -29.68
N THR A 11 -16.59 15.37 -29.76
CA THR A 11 -16.47 16.83 -29.57
C THR A 11 -16.45 17.17 -28.08
N LEU A 12 -15.35 17.77 -27.64
CA LEU A 12 -15.19 18.39 -26.33
C LEU A 12 -15.60 19.86 -26.45
N LEU A 13 -16.80 20.18 -25.96
CA LEU A 13 -17.30 21.54 -25.91
C LEU A 13 -16.99 22.16 -24.54
N PHE A 14 -16.07 23.14 -24.53
CA PHE A 14 -15.74 23.94 -23.36
C PHE A 14 -16.59 25.21 -23.34
N VAL A 15 -17.47 25.32 -22.34
CA VAL A 15 -18.28 26.53 -22.12
C VAL A 15 -17.69 27.32 -20.95
N ILE A 16 -16.96 28.38 -21.26
CA ILE A 16 -16.40 29.30 -20.26
C ILE A 16 -17.55 30.12 -19.68
N ARG A 17 -17.76 30.04 -18.37
CA ARG A 17 -18.79 30.80 -17.65
C ARG A 17 -18.24 32.13 -17.15
N ASP A 18 -19.14 33.08 -16.95
CA ASP A 18 -18.89 34.38 -16.32
C ASP A 18 -17.72 35.13 -16.98
N LYS A 19 -17.75 35.15 -18.31
CA LYS A 19 -16.71 35.78 -19.13
C LYS A 19 -16.49 37.24 -18.71
N THR A 20 -15.26 37.52 -18.28
CA THR A 20 -14.81 38.86 -17.90
C THR A 20 -14.40 39.67 -19.15
N LYS A 21 -13.63 40.75 -18.96
CA LYS A 21 -13.18 41.63 -20.06
C LYS A 21 -12.18 40.97 -21.02
N THR A 22 -11.61 39.81 -20.68
CA THR A 22 -10.64 39.11 -21.51
C THR A 22 -11.31 38.55 -22.78
N PRO A 23 -10.86 38.93 -23.99
CA PRO A 23 -11.38 38.39 -25.24
C PRO A 23 -11.16 36.86 -25.35
N LEU A 24 -12.09 36.19 -26.03
CA LEU A 24 -12.02 34.74 -26.23
C LEU A 24 -10.79 34.34 -27.07
N GLU A 25 -10.38 35.21 -28.00
CA GLU A 25 -9.20 35.05 -28.87
C GLU A 25 -7.89 34.80 -28.08
N TYR A 26 -7.80 35.29 -26.84
CA TYR A 26 -6.64 35.03 -25.97
C TYR A 26 -6.82 33.79 -25.09
N LEU A 27 -8.05 33.47 -24.70
CA LEU A 27 -8.34 32.32 -23.81
C LEU A 27 -8.33 31.01 -24.58
N GLU A 28 -8.83 31.01 -25.81
CA GLU A 28 -8.96 29.82 -26.64
C GLU A 28 -7.60 29.15 -26.92
N PRO A 29 -6.55 29.86 -27.38
CA PRO A 29 -5.24 29.24 -27.61
C PRO A 29 -4.62 28.65 -26.33
N VAL A 30 -4.80 29.33 -25.18
CA VAL A 30 -4.27 28.87 -23.89
C VAL A 30 -4.93 27.54 -23.49
N LEU A 31 -6.26 27.47 -23.55
CA LEU A 31 -6.99 26.24 -23.26
C LEU A 31 -6.62 25.11 -24.22
N ARG A 32 -6.48 25.40 -25.52
CA ARG A 32 -6.06 24.39 -26.51
C ARG A 32 -4.67 23.84 -26.20
N VAL A 33 -3.71 24.71 -25.83
CA VAL A 33 -2.37 24.30 -25.43
C VAL A 33 -2.40 23.42 -24.18
N ASP A 34 -3.19 23.79 -23.17
CA ASP A 34 -3.27 23.01 -21.93
C ASP A 34 -3.96 21.66 -22.12
N ILE A 35 -4.99 21.58 -22.96
CA ILE A 35 -5.61 20.30 -23.34
C ILE A 35 -4.59 19.41 -24.08
N GLN A 36 -3.76 19.99 -24.97
CA GLN A 36 -2.71 19.26 -25.66
C GLN A 36 -1.65 18.73 -24.66
N LYS A 37 -1.22 19.55 -23.69
CA LYS A 37 -0.30 19.10 -22.62
C LYS A 37 -0.88 17.93 -21.82
N ILE A 38 -2.18 18.00 -21.49
CA ILE A 38 -2.87 16.88 -20.81
C ILE A 38 -2.80 15.63 -21.69
N TRP A 39 -3.12 15.74 -22.98
CA TRP A 39 -3.03 14.63 -23.93
C TRP A 39 -1.63 14.03 -24.00
N ASP A 40 -0.59 14.86 -24.04
CA ASP A 40 0.80 14.43 -24.14
C ASP A 40 1.29 13.73 -22.86
N SER A 41 0.81 14.18 -21.69
CA SER A 41 1.16 13.61 -20.38
C SER A 41 0.56 12.21 -20.11
N VAL A 42 -0.52 11.85 -20.81
CA VAL A 42 -1.23 10.59 -20.57
C VAL A 42 -0.47 9.42 -21.20
N ARG A 43 -0.32 8.31 -20.46
CA ARG A 43 0.34 7.09 -20.94
C ARG A 43 -0.48 6.41 -22.04
N LYS A 44 -0.03 6.51 -23.30
CA LYS A 44 -0.68 5.92 -24.47
C LYS A 44 -0.12 4.50 -24.77
N PRO A 45 -0.92 3.58 -25.34
CA PRO A 45 -0.42 2.31 -25.85
C PRO A 45 0.60 2.52 -27.00
N PRO A 46 1.51 1.57 -27.27
CA PRO A 46 2.54 1.72 -28.30
C PRO A 46 2.04 2.15 -29.68
N ALA A 47 0.85 1.69 -30.07
CA ALA A 47 0.23 2.02 -31.36
C ALA A 47 -0.24 3.48 -31.49
N HIS A 48 -0.28 4.24 -30.39
CA HIS A 48 -0.85 5.58 -30.32
C HIS A 48 0.06 6.60 -29.62
N ILE A 49 1.36 6.31 -29.49
CA ILE A 49 2.30 7.22 -28.79
C ILE A 49 2.31 8.60 -29.46
N ASP A 50 2.39 8.63 -30.79
CA ASP A 50 2.54 9.86 -31.58
C ASP A 50 1.21 10.37 -32.19
N THR A 51 0.07 9.79 -31.82
CA THR A 51 -1.22 10.24 -32.38
C THR A 51 -1.65 11.57 -31.76
N PRO A 52 -1.98 12.60 -32.58
CA PRO A 52 -2.43 13.89 -32.09
C PRO A 52 -3.84 13.80 -31.48
N LEU A 53 -4.16 14.73 -30.59
CA LEU A 53 -5.49 14.82 -29.95
C LEU A 53 -6.61 14.93 -31.00
N SER A 54 -6.35 15.66 -32.10
CA SER A 54 -7.30 15.92 -33.19
C SER A 54 -7.81 14.67 -33.89
N ASP A 55 -7.14 13.52 -33.76
CA ASP A 55 -7.58 12.26 -34.35
C ASP A 55 -8.73 11.63 -33.57
N PHE A 56 -8.84 11.95 -32.27
CA PHE A 56 -9.84 11.40 -31.35
C PHE A 56 -10.86 12.43 -30.86
N PHE A 57 -10.50 13.70 -30.83
CA PHE A 57 -11.35 14.75 -30.29
C PHE A 57 -11.41 15.98 -31.19
N ASN A 58 -12.61 16.53 -31.31
CA ASN A 58 -12.81 17.89 -31.81
C ASN A 58 -12.90 18.81 -30.58
N VAL A 59 -12.21 19.95 -30.57
CA VAL A 59 -12.21 20.87 -29.43
C VAL A 59 -12.90 22.16 -29.84
N GLU A 60 -14.04 22.42 -29.23
CA GLU A 60 -14.88 23.60 -29.44
C GLU A 60 -14.92 24.42 -28.16
N ILE A 61 -14.69 25.73 -28.27
CA ILE A 61 -14.61 26.62 -27.11
C ILE A 61 -15.59 27.78 -27.32
N THR A 62 -16.48 27.98 -26.37
CA THR A 62 -17.43 29.10 -26.34
C THR A 62 -17.41 29.76 -24.95
N ALA A 63 -17.84 31.01 -24.87
CA ALA A 63 -17.86 31.75 -23.62
C ALA A 63 -19.20 32.45 -23.43
N LEU A 64 -19.78 32.32 -22.24
CA LEU A 64 -21.03 32.95 -21.84
C LEU A 64 -20.75 34.05 -20.80
N PRO A 65 -21.46 35.20 -20.88
CA PRO A 65 -21.32 36.27 -19.88
C PRO A 65 -21.91 35.86 -18.53
N SER A 66 -21.66 36.66 -17.49
CA SER A 66 -22.29 36.46 -16.18
C SER A 66 -23.81 36.63 -16.28
N TYR A 67 -24.54 35.64 -15.76
CA TYR A 67 -26.01 35.70 -15.70
C TYR A 67 -26.47 36.85 -14.80
N GLU A 68 -25.82 37.02 -13.65
CA GLU A 68 -26.20 38.01 -12.65
C GLU A 68 -25.96 39.45 -13.15
N GLU A 69 -24.86 39.68 -13.85
CA GLU A 69 -24.51 41.02 -14.34
C GLU A 69 -25.17 41.36 -15.69
N LYS A 70 -25.36 40.36 -16.55
CA LYS A 70 -25.71 40.55 -17.97
C LYS A 70 -26.72 39.49 -18.45
N GLU A 71 -27.83 39.40 -17.74
CA GLU A 71 -28.88 38.40 -17.95
C GLU A 71 -29.37 38.29 -19.41
N GLU A 72 -29.70 39.41 -20.05
CA GLU A 72 -30.25 39.41 -21.42
C GLU A 72 -29.22 38.92 -22.45
N GLN A 73 -27.96 39.39 -22.35
CA GLN A 73 -26.87 38.93 -23.23
C GLN A 73 -26.57 37.43 -23.02
N PHE A 74 -26.68 36.96 -21.77
CA PHE A 74 -26.54 35.54 -21.48
C PHE A 74 -27.63 34.72 -22.18
N LYS A 75 -28.90 35.10 -22.02
CA LYS A 75 -30.04 34.40 -22.65
C LYS A 75 -29.89 34.38 -24.18
N GLU A 76 -29.51 35.49 -24.79
CA GLU A 76 -29.26 35.57 -26.24
C GLU A 76 -28.17 34.59 -26.70
N GLN A 77 -27.02 34.57 -26.02
CA GLN A 77 -25.93 33.66 -26.37
C GLN A 77 -26.25 32.18 -26.09
N VAL A 78 -27.06 31.90 -25.07
CA VAL A 78 -27.59 30.53 -24.83
C VAL A 78 -28.49 30.09 -25.99
N VAL A 79 -29.32 30.98 -26.53
CA VAL A 79 -30.14 30.67 -27.70
C VAL A 79 -29.26 30.38 -28.92
N GLN A 80 -28.20 31.14 -29.15
CA GLN A 80 -27.23 30.88 -30.21
C GLN A 80 -26.54 29.53 -30.04
N LEU A 81 -26.08 29.21 -28.82
CA LEU A 81 -25.48 27.90 -28.51
C LEU A 81 -26.47 26.76 -28.75
N ARG A 82 -27.73 26.93 -28.33
CA ARG A 82 -28.80 25.95 -28.60
C ARG A 82 -29.02 25.72 -30.09
N GLN A 83 -28.95 26.77 -30.92
CA GLN A 83 -29.07 26.63 -32.37
C GLN A 83 -27.93 25.78 -32.96
N GLN A 84 -26.71 25.90 -32.43
CA GLN A 84 -25.59 25.05 -32.84
C GLN A 84 -25.85 23.56 -32.56
N PHE A 85 -26.53 23.22 -31.45
CA PHE A 85 -26.93 21.85 -31.15
C PHE A 85 -28.00 21.30 -32.10
N PHE A 86 -28.98 22.12 -32.51
CA PHE A 86 -29.97 21.69 -33.50
C PHE A 86 -29.34 21.35 -34.85
N ASN A 87 -28.28 22.06 -35.22
CA ASN A 87 -27.54 21.84 -36.46
C ASN A 87 -26.36 20.86 -36.30
N SER A 88 -26.22 20.23 -35.13
CA SER A 88 -25.03 19.44 -34.75
C SER A 88 -24.69 18.28 -35.69
N ILE A 89 -25.70 17.67 -36.31
CA ILE A 89 -25.56 16.49 -37.17
C ILE A 89 -25.18 16.89 -38.62
N SER A 90 -25.23 18.18 -38.95
CA SER A 90 -24.86 18.67 -40.28
C SER A 90 -23.35 18.49 -40.51
N PRO A 91 -22.86 18.35 -41.77
CA PRO A 91 -21.44 18.36 -42.06
C PRO A 91 -20.76 19.62 -41.50
N GLY A 92 -19.74 19.45 -40.65
CA GLY A 92 -19.08 20.54 -39.92
C GLY A 92 -19.79 21.02 -38.64
N GLY A 93 -20.90 20.38 -38.24
CA GLY A 93 -21.56 20.61 -36.96
C GLY A 93 -20.86 19.89 -35.80
N LEU A 94 -21.29 20.20 -34.57
CA LEU A 94 -20.70 19.67 -33.32
C LEU A 94 -20.61 18.13 -33.26
N ASP A 95 -21.38 17.41 -34.08
CA ASP A 95 -21.42 15.95 -34.11
C ASP A 95 -21.28 15.37 -35.53
N GLY A 96 -20.91 16.20 -36.52
CA GLY A 96 -20.91 15.84 -37.94
C GLY A 96 -19.96 14.70 -38.32
N ASP A 97 -18.94 14.43 -37.50
CA ASP A 97 -17.96 13.35 -37.71
C ASP A 97 -18.38 12.00 -37.10
N ARG A 98 -19.56 11.89 -36.46
CA ARG A 98 -20.00 10.61 -35.87
C ARG A 98 -20.37 9.59 -36.94
N ARG A 99 -19.43 8.68 -37.21
CA ARG A 99 -19.62 7.57 -38.16
C ARG A 99 -20.49 6.41 -37.65
N VAL A 100 -20.73 6.30 -36.34
CA VAL A 100 -21.46 5.18 -35.74
C VAL A 100 -22.39 5.65 -34.63
N VAL A 101 -23.69 5.45 -34.80
CA VAL A 101 -24.74 5.78 -33.82
C VAL A 101 -25.18 4.51 -33.09
N VAL A 102 -25.22 4.54 -31.76
CA VAL A 102 -25.83 3.46 -30.97
C VAL A 102 -27.35 3.66 -31.02
N PRO A 103 -28.13 2.69 -31.50
CA PRO A 103 -29.59 2.80 -31.48
C PRO A 103 -30.08 3.03 -30.05
N ALA A 104 -31.13 3.86 -29.87
CA ALA A 104 -31.67 4.16 -28.56
C ALA A 104 -32.05 2.89 -27.76
N SER A 105 -32.55 1.86 -28.46
CA SER A 105 -32.89 0.55 -27.88
C SER A 105 -31.69 -0.20 -27.30
N GLY A 106 -30.47 0.03 -27.82
CA GLY A 106 -29.23 -0.59 -27.35
C GLY A 106 -28.43 0.27 -26.37
N PHE A 107 -28.84 1.53 -26.15
CA PHE A 107 -28.09 2.46 -25.32
C PHE A 107 -28.02 2.03 -23.85
N SER A 108 -29.14 1.57 -23.28
CA SER A 108 -29.18 1.13 -21.87
C SER A 108 -28.20 -0.01 -21.60
N PHE A 109 -28.19 -1.02 -22.48
CA PHE A 109 -27.25 -2.13 -22.40
C PHE A 109 -25.80 -1.67 -22.59
N SER A 110 -25.53 -0.83 -23.60
CA SER A 110 -24.19 -0.29 -23.85
C SER A 110 -23.67 0.53 -22.64
N ALA A 111 -24.53 1.35 -22.04
CA ALA A 111 -24.18 2.17 -20.88
C ALA A 111 -23.87 1.31 -19.66
N GLN A 112 -24.64 0.24 -19.42
CA GLN A 112 -24.37 -0.71 -18.34
C GLN A 112 -23.01 -1.41 -18.52
N GLN A 113 -22.66 -1.82 -19.74
CA GLN A 113 -21.36 -2.45 -20.01
C GLN A 113 -20.20 -1.45 -19.84
N ILE A 114 -20.36 -0.21 -20.32
CA ILE A 114 -19.36 0.85 -20.10
C ILE A 114 -19.18 1.11 -18.60
N TRP A 115 -20.30 1.22 -17.86
CA TRP A 115 -20.26 1.45 -16.42
C TRP A 115 -19.59 0.31 -15.65
N LYS A 116 -19.86 -0.94 -16.04
CA LYS A 116 -19.20 -2.12 -15.47
C LYS A 116 -17.68 -2.04 -15.65
N ILE A 117 -17.22 -1.73 -16.87
CA ILE A 117 -15.79 -1.58 -17.17
C ILE A 117 -15.15 -0.46 -16.35
N ILE A 118 -15.83 0.69 -16.22
CA ILE A 118 -15.35 1.82 -15.41
C ILE A 118 -15.22 1.41 -13.93
N LYS A 119 -16.24 0.76 -13.38
CA LYS A 119 -16.29 0.34 -11.97
C LYS A 119 -15.23 -0.71 -11.61
N GLU A 120 -14.90 -1.61 -12.54
CA GLU A 120 -13.92 -2.68 -12.32
C GLU A 120 -12.48 -2.24 -12.62
N ASN A 121 -12.27 -1.01 -13.13
CA ASN A 121 -10.95 -0.54 -13.53
C ASN A 121 -10.12 -0.06 -12.33
N LYS A 122 -9.13 -0.87 -11.94
CA LYS A 122 -8.17 -0.55 -10.87
C LYS A 122 -7.35 0.73 -11.13
N ASP A 123 -7.13 1.11 -12.39
CA ASP A 123 -6.41 2.35 -12.72
C ASP A 123 -7.21 3.60 -12.29
N LEU A 124 -8.53 3.47 -12.10
CA LEU A 124 -9.42 4.53 -11.60
C LEU A 124 -9.65 4.45 -10.08
N ASP A 125 -9.17 3.39 -9.43
CA ASP A 125 -9.15 3.28 -7.97
C ASP A 125 -8.00 4.13 -7.42
N LEU A 126 -8.13 5.44 -7.63
CA LEU A 126 -7.17 6.42 -7.13
C LEU A 126 -7.39 6.50 -5.62
N PRO A 127 -6.47 6.01 -4.78
CA PRO A 127 -6.59 6.20 -3.34
C PRO A 127 -6.72 7.70 -3.10
N ALA A 128 -7.66 8.08 -2.22
CA ALA A 128 -7.81 9.47 -1.84
C ALA A 128 -6.43 10.02 -1.46
N HIS A 129 -6.10 11.25 -1.89
CA HIS A 129 -4.77 11.83 -1.70
C HIS A 129 -4.24 11.65 -0.26
N LYS A 130 -5.12 11.74 0.75
CA LYS A 130 -4.82 11.46 2.16
C LYS A 130 -4.30 10.04 2.42
N VAL A 131 -4.91 9.03 1.82
CA VAL A 131 -4.51 7.61 1.91
C VAL A 131 -3.19 7.38 1.17
N MET A 132 -3.00 8.02 0.02
CA MET A 132 -1.72 7.95 -0.71
C MET A 132 -0.57 8.51 0.13
N VAL A 133 -0.74 9.71 0.69
CA VAL A 133 0.25 10.35 1.58
C VAL A 133 0.50 9.49 2.83
N ALA A 134 -0.56 8.95 3.44
CA ALA A 134 -0.42 8.05 4.57
C ALA A 134 0.41 6.81 4.24
N ASN A 135 0.24 6.21 3.04
CA ASN A 135 1.03 5.03 2.65
C ASN A 135 2.51 5.33 2.59
N VAL A 136 2.89 6.43 1.93
CA VAL A 136 4.29 6.85 1.82
C VAL A 136 4.86 7.18 3.19
N ARG A 137 4.14 7.96 4.01
CA ARG A 137 4.64 8.39 5.33
C ARG A 137 4.74 7.24 6.33
N CYS A 138 3.73 6.38 6.44
CA CYS A 138 3.81 5.22 7.33
C CYS A 138 4.91 4.23 6.91
N GLU A 139 5.20 4.12 5.62
CA GLU A 139 6.31 3.31 5.12
C GLU A 139 7.67 3.91 5.50
N GLU A 140 7.87 5.21 5.27
CA GLU A 140 9.10 5.91 5.68
C GLU A 140 9.35 5.79 7.19
N ILE A 141 8.32 5.99 8.02
CA ILE A 141 8.43 5.86 9.48
C ILE A 141 8.79 4.41 9.85
N ALA A 142 8.15 3.42 9.25
CA ALA A 142 8.45 2.01 9.51
C ALA A 142 9.91 1.67 9.16
N ASP A 143 10.37 2.10 7.98
CA ASP A 143 11.74 1.85 7.53
C ASP A 143 12.76 2.59 8.39
N GLU A 144 12.46 3.81 8.85
CA GLU A 144 13.30 4.54 9.80
C GLU A 144 13.41 3.79 11.15
N LYS A 145 12.30 3.29 11.70
CA LYS A 145 12.34 2.54 12.97
C LYS A 145 13.06 1.22 12.82
N PHE A 146 12.90 0.55 11.69
CA PHE A 146 13.67 -0.64 11.37
C PHE A 146 15.18 -0.34 11.28
N CYS A 147 15.58 0.70 10.56
CA CYS A 147 16.99 1.10 10.47
C CYS A 147 17.55 1.46 11.85
N GLY A 148 16.76 2.17 12.67
CA GLY A 148 17.10 2.47 14.06
C GLY A 148 17.37 1.20 14.87
N LEU A 149 16.48 0.20 14.80
CA LEU A 149 16.67 -1.08 15.47
C LEU A 149 17.95 -1.79 15.03
N THR A 150 18.23 -1.83 13.71
CA THR A 150 19.43 -2.51 13.19
C THR A 150 20.74 -1.87 13.66
N SER A 151 20.70 -0.60 14.08
CA SER A 151 21.86 0.14 14.58
C SER A 151 21.81 0.36 16.10
N ASP A 152 20.87 -0.27 16.80
CA ASP A 152 20.66 -0.10 18.23
C ASP A 152 21.77 -0.80 19.03
N GLU A 153 22.47 -0.06 19.89
CA GLU A 153 23.58 -0.59 20.68
C GLU A 153 23.13 -1.75 21.57
N ALA A 154 21.94 -1.68 22.18
CA ALA A 154 21.44 -2.75 23.05
C ALA A 154 21.08 -4.01 22.26
N TRP A 155 20.59 -3.87 21.02
CA TRP A 155 20.41 -5.01 20.12
C TRP A 155 21.75 -5.63 19.73
N ILE A 156 22.73 -4.81 19.31
CA ILE A 156 24.05 -5.29 18.88
C ILE A 156 24.74 -6.05 20.02
N GLU A 157 24.75 -5.50 21.23
CA GLU A 157 25.30 -6.18 22.41
C GLU A 157 24.57 -7.50 22.70
N LEU A 158 23.26 -7.53 22.55
CA LEU A 158 22.45 -8.73 22.77
C LEU A 158 22.75 -9.81 21.72
N GLU A 159 22.87 -9.41 20.46
CA GLU A 159 23.21 -10.30 19.34
C GLU A 159 24.62 -10.87 19.50
N GLU A 160 25.61 -10.05 19.87
CA GLU A 160 26.98 -10.48 20.16
C GLU A 160 27.06 -11.42 21.37
N ALA A 161 26.27 -11.15 22.42
CA ALA A 161 26.20 -12.04 23.58
C ALA A 161 25.68 -13.43 23.20
N VAL A 162 24.69 -13.51 22.30
CA VAL A 162 24.19 -14.78 21.75
C VAL A 162 25.27 -15.48 20.91
N GLN A 163 26.20 -14.75 20.28
CA GLN A 163 27.31 -15.41 19.59
C GLN A 163 28.22 -16.21 20.53
N SER A 164 28.34 -15.74 21.78
CA SER A 164 29.26 -16.28 22.79
C SER A 164 28.66 -17.41 23.64
N GLY A 165 27.33 -17.54 23.68
CA GLY A 165 26.67 -18.62 24.42
C GLY A 165 25.21 -18.34 24.78
N PRO A 166 24.62 -19.13 25.69
CA PRO A 166 23.24 -18.93 26.12
C PRO A 166 23.12 -17.64 26.95
N VAL A 167 22.22 -16.74 26.53
CA VAL A 167 21.96 -15.47 27.20
C VAL A 167 20.74 -15.61 28.11
N PRO A 168 20.84 -15.27 29.41
CA PRO A 168 19.69 -15.24 30.30
C PRO A 168 18.76 -14.06 29.96
N ASP A 169 17.45 -14.30 30.08
CA ASP A 169 16.39 -13.31 29.83
C ASP A 169 16.45 -12.65 28.44
N PHE A 170 16.96 -13.36 27.42
CA PHE A 170 17.04 -12.86 26.05
C PHE A 170 15.67 -12.40 25.54
N GLY A 171 14.63 -13.18 25.80
CA GLY A 171 13.26 -12.87 25.37
C GLY A 171 12.78 -11.54 25.96
N ARG A 172 12.99 -11.32 27.27
CA ARG A 172 12.61 -10.06 27.94
C ARG A 172 13.41 -8.87 27.41
N LYS A 173 14.73 -9.04 27.23
CA LYS A 173 15.60 -7.97 26.70
C LYS A 173 15.19 -7.59 25.27
N LEU A 174 14.98 -8.60 24.43
CA LEU A 174 14.53 -8.40 23.06
C LEU A 174 13.16 -7.73 23.02
N SER A 175 12.16 -8.23 23.77
CA SER A 175 10.84 -7.59 23.84
C SER A 175 10.92 -6.12 24.25
N SER A 176 11.75 -5.78 25.26
CA SER A 176 11.92 -4.37 25.67
C SER A 176 12.50 -3.47 24.56
N ILE A 177 13.42 -4.00 23.75
CA ILE A 177 13.98 -3.28 22.60
C ILE A 177 12.88 -3.10 21.53
N LEU A 178 12.19 -4.20 21.17
CA LEU A 178 11.14 -4.18 20.15
C LEU A 178 9.99 -3.25 20.53
N ASP A 179 9.51 -3.30 21.77
CA ASP A 179 8.43 -2.45 22.28
C ASP A 179 8.80 -0.97 22.17
N THR A 180 10.08 -0.62 22.35
CA THR A 180 10.56 0.75 22.18
C THR A 180 10.38 1.22 20.73
N TYR A 181 10.75 0.40 19.75
CA TYR A 181 10.63 0.76 18.34
C TYR A 181 9.19 0.72 17.82
N PHE A 182 8.39 -0.27 18.23
CA PHE A 182 6.97 -0.33 17.88
C PHE A 182 6.19 0.83 18.51
N SER A 183 6.45 1.18 19.77
CA SER A 183 5.80 2.34 20.40
C SER A 183 6.18 3.65 19.72
N LYS A 184 7.43 3.81 19.28
CA LYS A 184 7.87 4.98 18.49
C LYS A 184 7.12 5.06 17.16
N TYR A 185 6.98 3.94 16.45
CA TYR A 185 6.17 3.87 15.23
C TYR A 185 4.71 4.26 15.51
N ASP A 186 4.09 3.67 16.54
CA ASP A 186 2.68 3.89 16.88
C ASP A 186 2.39 5.35 17.23
N MET A 187 3.30 6.01 17.96
CA MET A 187 3.20 7.45 18.27
C MET A 187 3.32 8.33 17.03
N GLU A 188 4.24 8.04 16.13
CA GLU A 188 4.48 8.86 14.94
C GLU A 188 3.42 8.64 13.86
N ALA A 189 2.89 7.41 13.77
CA ALA A 189 1.88 7.03 12.79
C ALA A 189 0.44 7.35 13.21
N ILE A 190 0.21 7.85 14.44
CA ILE A 190 -1.13 8.00 15.03
C ILE A 190 -2.08 8.88 14.22
N TYR A 191 -1.56 9.86 13.48
CA TYR A 191 -2.36 10.84 12.74
C TYR A 191 -2.77 10.38 11.33
N PHE A 192 -2.26 9.23 10.87
CA PHE A 192 -2.56 8.69 9.54
C PHE A 192 -3.78 7.78 9.54
N ASP A 193 -4.20 7.39 8.34
CA ASP A 193 -5.31 6.47 8.16
C ASP A 193 -5.05 5.15 8.91
N GLU A 194 -6.05 4.72 9.70
CA GLU A 194 -5.93 3.57 10.60
C GLU A 194 -5.62 2.28 9.84
N ARG A 195 -6.23 2.07 8.67
CA ARG A 195 -6.00 0.85 7.88
C ARG A 195 -4.58 0.82 7.34
N VAL A 196 -4.10 1.98 6.87
CA VAL A 196 -2.75 2.12 6.34
C VAL A 196 -1.71 1.92 7.43
N ARG A 197 -1.81 2.62 8.57
CA ARG A 197 -0.82 2.52 9.64
C ARG A 197 -0.78 1.10 10.23
N ASN A 198 -1.92 0.43 10.38
CA ASN A 198 -1.97 -0.94 10.91
C ASN A 198 -1.36 -1.94 9.91
N ALA A 199 -1.63 -1.80 8.61
CA ALA A 199 -1.02 -2.64 7.58
C ALA A 199 0.51 -2.44 7.51
N LYS A 200 0.99 -1.19 7.61
CA LYS A 200 2.42 -0.89 7.63
C LYS A 200 3.10 -1.35 8.93
N ARG A 201 2.39 -1.30 10.06
CA ARG A 201 2.85 -1.86 11.34
C ARG A 201 3.10 -3.35 11.24
N GLN A 202 2.16 -4.10 10.65
CA GLN A 202 2.31 -5.54 10.44
C GLN A 202 3.49 -5.88 9.52
N GLN A 203 3.73 -5.06 8.48
CA GLN A 203 4.90 -5.21 7.62
C GLN A 203 6.21 -4.98 8.40
N LEU A 204 6.24 -3.97 9.28
CA LEU A 204 7.38 -3.73 10.16
C LEU A 204 7.62 -4.91 11.10
N GLU A 205 6.58 -5.43 11.76
CA GLU A 205 6.67 -6.60 12.65
C GLU A 205 7.25 -7.81 11.92
N SER A 206 6.80 -8.09 10.70
CA SER A 206 7.33 -9.18 9.89
C SER A 206 8.81 -8.98 9.55
N LYS A 207 9.21 -7.77 9.12
CA LYS A 207 10.62 -7.45 8.82
C LYS A 207 11.51 -7.61 10.06
N VAL A 208 11.04 -7.13 11.20
CA VAL A 208 11.74 -7.25 12.49
C VAL A 208 11.87 -8.71 12.90
N PHE A 209 10.81 -9.50 12.76
CA PHE A 209 10.84 -10.93 13.07
C PHE A 209 11.90 -11.65 12.24
N ASP A 210 11.89 -11.47 10.92
CA ASP A 210 12.86 -12.09 10.02
C ASP A 210 14.31 -11.69 10.36
N PHE A 211 14.50 -10.45 10.83
CA PHE A 211 15.79 -9.92 11.26
C PHE A 211 16.30 -10.54 12.57
N VAL A 212 15.44 -10.70 13.58
CA VAL A 212 15.85 -11.20 14.92
C VAL A 212 15.86 -12.74 15.02
N TYR A 213 15.16 -13.42 14.10
CA TYR A 213 15.01 -14.88 14.09
C TYR A 213 16.35 -15.66 14.05
N PRO A 214 17.39 -15.25 13.29
CA PRO A 214 18.69 -15.91 13.31
C PRO A 214 19.35 -15.91 14.70
N ALA A 215 19.27 -14.81 15.44
CA ALA A 215 19.79 -14.75 16.80
C ALA A 215 19.01 -15.67 17.75
N TYR A 216 17.68 -15.66 17.64
CA TYR A 216 16.82 -16.55 18.43
C TYR A 216 17.11 -18.04 18.19
N THR A 217 17.23 -18.46 16.92
CA THR A 217 17.56 -19.85 16.58
C THR A 217 18.95 -20.25 17.07
N LYS A 218 19.92 -19.33 17.04
CA LYS A 218 21.26 -19.55 17.61
C LYS A 218 21.20 -19.75 19.12
N LEU A 219 20.43 -18.95 19.85
CA LEU A 219 20.21 -19.12 21.29
C LEU A 219 19.62 -20.50 21.61
N LEU A 220 18.59 -20.93 20.86
CA LEU A 220 18.02 -22.28 21.02
C LEU A 220 19.07 -23.37 20.75
N GLY A 221 19.94 -23.17 19.76
CA GLY A 221 21.08 -24.05 19.49
C GLY A 221 22.04 -24.18 20.68
N HIS A 222 22.35 -23.07 21.36
CA HIS A 222 23.17 -23.07 22.57
C HIS A 222 22.48 -23.78 23.74
N LEU A 223 21.20 -23.51 23.98
CA LEU A 223 20.41 -24.18 25.02
C LEU A 223 20.36 -25.70 24.79
N ARG A 224 20.14 -26.13 23.54
CA ARG A 224 20.11 -27.56 23.19
C ARG A 224 21.46 -28.23 23.41
N SER A 225 22.55 -27.56 23.01
CA SER A 225 23.90 -28.09 23.19
C SER A 225 24.26 -28.21 24.66
N LYS A 226 23.88 -27.21 25.48
CA LYS A 226 24.04 -27.25 26.94
C LYS A 226 23.25 -28.38 27.57
N ALA A 227 21.97 -28.53 27.22
CA ALA A 227 21.12 -29.59 27.76
C ALA A 227 21.65 -30.99 27.43
N LEU A 228 22.21 -31.17 26.22
CA LEU A 228 22.85 -32.44 25.82
C LEU A 228 24.12 -32.73 26.62
N GLU A 229 24.95 -31.72 26.89
CA GLU A 229 26.17 -31.90 27.67
C GLU A 229 25.88 -32.14 29.17
N ASP A 230 24.89 -31.44 29.71
CA ASP A 230 24.36 -31.69 31.06
C ASP A 230 23.77 -33.11 31.17
N PHE A 231 23.11 -33.61 30.12
CA PHE A 231 22.61 -34.97 30.07
C PHE A 231 23.75 -36.00 30.13
N LYS A 232 24.80 -35.83 29.30
CA LYS A 232 25.94 -36.75 29.27
C LYS A 232 26.66 -36.80 30.61
N SER A 233 27.01 -35.64 31.16
CA SER A 233 27.72 -35.55 32.44
C SER A 233 26.94 -36.17 33.59
N ARG A 234 25.63 -35.92 33.69
CA ARG A 234 24.76 -36.52 34.71
C ARG A 234 24.60 -38.03 34.52
N LEU A 235 24.51 -38.50 33.28
CA LEU A 235 24.43 -39.94 32.99
C LEU A 235 25.73 -40.65 33.39
N GLU A 236 26.89 -40.09 33.03
CA GLU A 236 28.20 -40.61 33.45
C GLU A 236 28.32 -40.66 34.98
N GLU A 237 27.87 -39.62 35.68
CA GLU A 237 27.88 -39.58 37.14
C GLU A 237 27.01 -40.68 37.78
N MET A 238 25.79 -40.88 37.27
CA MET A 238 24.88 -41.93 37.78
C MET A 238 25.39 -43.34 37.48
N LEU A 239 25.99 -43.56 36.31
CA LEU A 239 26.62 -44.84 35.97
C LEU A 239 27.85 -45.12 36.85
N ASN A 240 28.68 -44.11 37.13
CA ASN A 240 29.82 -44.24 38.03
C ASN A 240 29.41 -44.53 39.49
N LYS A 241 28.18 -44.15 39.89
CA LYS A 241 27.57 -44.47 41.20
C LYS A 241 26.98 -45.89 41.27
N GLY A 242 27.00 -46.64 40.16
CA GLY A 242 26.53 -48.03 40.09
C GLY A 242 25.04 -48.17 39.84
N GLU A 243 24.36 -47.12 39.38
CA GLU A 243 22.94 -47.20 38.99
C GLU A 243 22.76 -47.94 37.65
N GLU A 244 21.62 -48.63 37.49
CA GLU A 244 21.28 -49.29 36.24
C GLU A 244 20.94 -48.27 35.14
N PHE A 245 21.57 -48.43 33.97
CA PHE A 245 21.36 -47.57 32.80
C PHE A 245 19.88 -47.34 32.45
N ALA A 246 19.05 -48.39 32.56
CA ALA A 246 17.63 -48.33 32.26
C ALA A 246 16.83 -47.40 33.20
N ALA A 247 17.31 -47.20 34.44
CA ALA A 247 16.70 -46.31 35.42
C ALA A 247 17.26 -44.89 35.36
N SER A 248 18.55 -44.73 35.04
CA SER A 248 19.22 -43.42 35.01
C SER A 248 18.88 -42.61 33.75
N VAL A 249 18.66 -43.25 32.59
CA VAL A 249 18.36 -42.53 31.34
C VAL A 249 17.04 -41.74 31.40
N PRO A 250 15.89 -42.31 31.80
CA PRO A 250 14.64 -41.55 31.89
C PRO A 250 14.73 -40.37 32.87
N THR A 251 15.44 -40.57 33.98
CA THR A 251 15.63 -39.56 35.04
C THR A 251 16.49 -38.39 34.54
N CYS A 252 17.62 -38.67 33.88
CA CYS A 252 18.45 -37.66 33.22
C CYS A 252 17.65 -36.89 32.16
N THR A 253 16.95 -37.61 31.28
CA THR A 253 16.18 -37.01 30.19
C THR A 253 15.14 -36.03 30.72
N ASN A 254 14.30 -36.45 31.69
CA ASN A 254 13.28 -35.59 32.26
C ASN A 254 13.88 -34.36 32.94
N SER A 255 14.97 -34.52 33.70
CA SER A 255 15.59 -33.37 34.37
C SER A 255 16.20 -32.38 33.38
N CYS A 256 16.87 -32.85 32.33
CA CYS A 256 17.50 -31.98 31.32
C CYS A 256 16.46 -31.30 30.42
N LEU A 257 15.35 -31.99 30.09
CA LEU A 257 14.23 -31.38 29.36
C LEU A 257 13.57 -30.28 30.17
N VAL A 258 13.31 -30.48 31.47
CA VAL A 258 12.74 -29.44 32.34
C VAL A 258 13.67 -28.21 32.46
N GLU A 259 14.98 -28.39 32.49
CA GLU A 259 15.94 -27.27 32.47
C GLU A 259 15.96 -26.55 31.11
N PHE A 260 15.87 -27.31 30.01
CA PHE A 260 15.78 -26.75 28.66
C PHE A 260 14.49 -25.94 28.48
N ASP A 261 13.34 -26.50 28.84
CA ASP A 261 12.02 -25.86 28.73
C ASP A 261 11.96 -24.57 29.56
N ARG A 262 12.48 -24.60 30.80
CA ARG A 262 12.60 -23.39 31.64
C ARG A 262 13.52 -22.34 31.01
N GLY A 263 14.60 -22.80 30.38
CA GLY A 263 15.50 -21.95 29.60
C GLY A 263 14.80 -21.35 28.38
N CYS A 264 13.86 -22.05 27.75
CA CYS A 264 13.07 -21.55 26.64
C CYS A 264 11.99 -20.57 27.10
N GLU A 265 11.28 -20.82 28.21
CA GLU A 265 10.22 -19.96 28.74
C GLU A 265 10.71 -18.53 29.05
N GLY A 266 11.89 -18.39 29.67
CA GLY A 266 12.50 -17.07 29.93
C GLY A 266 13.02 -16.36 28.68
N ASN A 267 13.07 -17.07 27.54
CA ASN A 267 13.58 -16.59 26.27
C ASN A 267 12.52 -16.51 25.16
N SER A 268 11.28 -16.91 25.46
CA SER A 268 10.13 -16.73 24.57
C SER A 268 9.88 -15.25 24.33
N ILE A 269 9.76 -14.88 23.06
CA ILE A 269 9.41 -13.53 22.65
C ILE A 269 7.91 -13.37 22.85
N PHE A 270 7.51 -12.75 23.97
CA PHE A 270 6.14 -12.27 24.13
C PHE A 270 6.03 -10.95 23.38
N VAL A 271 5.39 -10.98 22.20
CA VAL A 271 4.84 -9.76 21.59
C VAL A 271 3.44 -9.61 22.18
N SER A 272 3.34 -8.89 23.30
CA SER A 272 2.07 -8.63 23.96
C SER A 272 1.41 -7.39 23.38
N TYR A 273 0.47 -7.54 22.43
CA TYR A 273 -0.56 -6.51 22.19
C TYR A 273 -1.93 -7.11 21.87
N GLU A 274 -2.92 -6.57 22.56
CA GLU A 274 -4.34 -6.89 22.49
C GLU A 274 -4.98 -6.48 21.15
N THR A 275 -5.96 -7.28 20.76
CA THR A 275 -7.03 -7.07 19.76
C THR A 275 -6.76 -7.42 18.29
N SER A 276 -7.55 -8.42 17.85
CA SER A 276 -7.89 -8.78 16.47
C SER A 276 -6.77 -9.35 15.60
N PHE A 277 -6.26 -10.53 15.95
CA PHE A 277 -6.10 -11.76 15.14
C PHE A 277 -5.22 -12.74 15.96
N PRO A 278 -5.34 -14.07 15.78
CA PRO A 278 -4.92 -15.03 16.78
C PRO A 278 -3.40 -15.03 16.94
N MET A 279 -2.97 -14.81 18.18
CA MET A 279 -1.75 -15.28 18.80
C MET A 279 -0.75 -15.94 17.84
N LEU A 280 0.31 -15.20 17.49
CA LEU A 280 1.60 -15.83 17.18
C LEU A 280 2.20 -16.35 18.50
N ILE A 281 1.48 -17.26 19.18
CA ILE A 281 2.14 -18.19 20.08
C ILE A 281 2.97 -19.07 19.16
N ILE A 282 4.28 -18.85 19.19
CA ILE A 282 5.24 -19.80 18.66
C ILE A 282 5.19 -21.01 19.59
N PHE A 283 4.20 -21.89 19.39
CA PHE A 283 4.32 -23.30 19.75
C PHE A 283 5.24 -23.90 18.69
N ILE A 284 6.55 -23.75 18.88
CA ILE A 284 7.47 -24.73 18.30
C ILE A 284 7.17 -26.01 19.07
N PHE A 285 6.47 -26.93 18.40
CA PHE A 285 6.36 -28.32 18.82
C PHE A 285 7.77 -28.84 19.16
N CYS A 286 8.01 -29.09 20.43
CA CYS A 286 8.88 -30.19 20.86
C CYS A 286 8.24 -31.53 20.45
#